data_AF-A0A105T5M5-F1
#
_entry.id   AF-A0A105T5M5-F1
#
_cell.length_a   1.000
_cell.length_b   1.000
_cell.length_c   1.000
_cell.angle_alpha   90.00
_cell.angle_beta   90.00
_cell.angle_gamma   90.00
#
_symmetry.space_group_name_H-M   'P 1'
#
loop_
_entity.id
_entity.type
_entity.pdbx_description
1 polymer ?
#
loop_
_entity_poly.entity_id
_entity_poly.type
_entity_poly.pdbx_seq_one_letter_code
_entity_poly.pdbx_strand_id
1 'polypeptide(L)'
;MSSGEFFVVFFNNLPLFLTWMFACCLALYLSVRKVAPAAYLDPLHFYFTFTFGTSYGIIIGLYALGLISDFLFYTVFGYAVLFIVSFRAFIVRSPIRLFKAVNVLLIPKGSGIVEFYVLLCVYILLLVFLVLQIGLGITAETNRFEQNRGYGAFVRVADGVRVFVIAYLTLLVCKQWLTYRRLGIKYYALIFFILLIAVLSSAVNGAKFAMLEALYSSFVAIAIFHRKAKFRLIYAGGVFAIALVFALFVLSINLEKAGFDKDSQPTYMDGGSVLVERLMLRVLGNADKYFLTLPNDVIDKLETDALWVRFLSPVVGSTMLSKRLGYTVNNFNVGRQALLYYFPDHEISGGPTSHFDLFAYKYFGVYFGWVWVLFSGFVFACIVSLSRLGTGNLYFTAIVTTLWLRGLPMLLEPSVGFAYILDVVIIFSLLKLVCCLLPRKTDVEK
;
A
#
# COMPACT_ATOMS: atom_id res chain seq x y z
N MET A 1 20.17 -17.45 -0.74
CA MET A 1 19.89 -18.20 0.49
C MET A 1 18.41 -18.55 0.52
N SER A 2 18.04 -19.78 0.88
CA SER A 2 16.62 -20.17 1.03
C SER A 2 16.00 -19.55 2.28
N SER A 3 14.67 -19.51 2.40
CA SER A 3 14.00 -18.92 3.58
C SER A 3 14.38 -19.62 4.89
N GLY A 4 14.50 -20.95 4.87
CA GLY A 4 14.90 -21.73 6.05
C GLY A 4 16.31 -21.40 6.52
N GLU A 5 17.27 -21.37 5.57
CA GLU A 5 18.65 -20.96 5.85
C GLU A 5 18.72 -19.55 6.44
N PHE A 6 17.96 -18.60 5.86
CA PHE A 6 17.91 -17.24 6.35
C PHE A 6 17.43 -17.17 7.80
N PHE A 7 16.35 -17.90 8.15
CA PHE A 7 15.82 -17.86 9.51
C PHE A 7 16.84 -18.38 10.52
N VAL A 8 17.54 -19.48 10.20
CA VAL A 8 18.64 -19.97 11.06
C VAL A 8 19.71 -18.89 11.27
N VAL A 9 20.19 -18.27 10.19
CA VAL A 9 21.18 -17.18 10.27
C VAL A 9 20.66 -15.99 11.08
N PHE A 10 19.40 -15.62 10.89
CA PHE A 10 18.76 -14.50 11.59
C PHE A 10 18.67 -14.74 13.09
N PHE A 11 18.12 -15.89 13.52
CA PHE A 11 17.93 -16.19 14.94
C PHE A 11 19.27 -16.42 15.66
N ASN A 12 20.27 -16.98 14.98
CA ASN A 12 21.63 -17.11 15.54
C ASN A 12 22.34 -15.76 15.72
N ASN A 13 21.94 -14.72 14.98
CA ASN A 13 22.54 -13.38 15.05
C ASN A 13 21.50 -12.30 15.42
N LEU A 14 20.51 -12.67 16.23
CA LEU A 14 19.36 -11.83 16.54
C LEU A 14 19.74 -10.40 17.02
N PRO A 15 20.74 -10.20 17.91
CA PRO A 15 21.12 -8.86 18.36
C PRO A 15 21.63 -7.95 17.22
N LEU A 16 22.40 -8.51 16.28
CA LEU A 16 22.93 -7.79 15.12
C LEU A 16 21.77 -7.28 14.25
N PHE A 17 20.87 -8.18 13.88
CA PHE A 17 19.74 -7.85 13.01
C PHE A 17 18.77 -6.86 13.68
N LEU A 18 18.39 -7.08 14.93
CA LEU A 18 17.47 -6.18 15.64
C LEU A 18 18.05 -4.76 15.79
N THR A 19 19.35 -4.65 16.07
CA THR A 19 20.03 -3.35 16.18
C THR A 19 19.96 -2.57 14.87
N TRP A 20 20.30 -3.22 13.74
CA TRP A 20 20.25 -2.57 12.43
C TRP A 20 18.82 -2.29 11.96
N MET A 21 17.86 -3.17 12.23
CA MET A 21 16.44 -2.92 11.95
C MET A 21 15.93 -1.69 12.70
N PHE A 22 16.28 -1.54 13.98
CA PHE A 22 15.91 -0.37 14.77
C PHE A 22 16.58 0.91 14.24
N ALA A 23 17.89 0.87 13.99
CA ALA A 23 18.65 2.00 13.47
C ALA A 23 18.10 2.48 12.11
N CYS A 24 17.84 1.55 11.18
CA CYS A 24 17.25 1.86 9.88
C CYS A 24 15.84 2.43 10.00
N CYS A 25 14.97 1.83 10.83
CA CYS A 25 13.64 2.38 11.10
C CYS A 25 13.74 3.83 11.62
N LEU A 26 14.63 4.11 12.56
CA LEU A 26 14.82 5.44 13.12
C LEU A 26 15.31 6.43 12.05
N ALA A 27 16.32 6.05 11.27
CA ALA A 27 16.87 6.88 10.20
C ALA A 27 15.80 7.24 9.15
N LEU A 28 15.04 6.24 8.67
CA LEU A 28 13.95 6.46 7.72
C LEU A 28 12.79 7.27 8.32
N TYR A 29 12.47 7.08 9.59
CA TYR A 29 11.46 7.89 10.27
C TYR A 29 11.87 9.38 10.26
N LEU A 30 13.10 9.67 10.68
CA LEU A 30 13.64 11.02 10.71
C LEU A 30 13.73 11.65 9.31
N SER A 31 13.91 10.84 8.27
CA SER A 31 13.98 11.29 6.88
C SER A 31 12.62 11.74 6.32
N VAL A 32 11.48 11.18 6.77
CA VAL A 32 10.16 11.52 6.21
C VAL A 32 9.18 12.21 7.17
N ARG A 33 9.41 12.19 8.49
CA ARG A 33 8.45 12.70 9.50
C ARG A 33 7.95 14.13 9.30
N LYS A 34 8.77 15.02 8.71
CA LYS A 34 8.39 16.44 8.49
C LYS A 34 7.54 16.65 7.22
N VAL A 35 7.57 15.67 6.33
CA VAL A 35 6.97 15.69 5.00
C VAL A 35 5.61 15.00 4.99
N ALA A 36 5.47 13.92 5.76
CA ALA A 36 4.26 13.12 5.86
C ALA A 36 3.00 13.98 6.15
N PRO A 37 1.94 13.92 5.29
CA PRO A 37 0.70 14.67 5.49
C PRO A 37 0.05 14.50 6.86
N ALA A 38 -0.05 13.26 7.36
CA ALA A 38 -0.65 12.93 8.66
C ALA A 38 0.37 12.75 9.80
N ALA A 39 1.56 13.33 9.66
CA ALA A 39 2.65 13.22 10.62
C ALA A 39 2.93 11.74 10.97
N TYR A 40 2.98 11.38 12.26
CA TYR A 40 3.32 10.03 12.70
C TYR A 40 2.21 8.99 12.45
N LEU A 41 0.98 9.41 12.13
CA LEU A 41 -0.12 8.52 11.72
C LEU A 41 -0.18 8.30 10.21
N ASP A 42 0.77 8.85 9.47
CA ASP A 42 0.78 8.72 8.02
C ASP A 42 1.11 7.29 7.60
N PRO A 43 0.35 6.70 6.65
CA PRO A 43 0.62 5.39 6.09
C PRO A 43 2.04 5.26 5.51
N LEU A 44 2.68 6.36 5.11
CA LEU A 44 4.09 6.35 4.68
C LEU A 44 5.01 5.71 5.72
N HIS A 45 4.72 5.81 7.01
CA HIS A 45 5.53 5.16 8.04
C HIS A 45 5.38 3.63 8.05
N PHE A 46 4.23 3.10 7.64
CA PHE A 46 4.08 1.67 7.44
C PHE A 46 4.85 1.21 6.20
N TYR A 47 4.57 1.83 5.05
CA TYR A 47 5.14 1.43 3.75
C TYR A 47 6.63 1.71 3.60
N PHE A 48 7.12 2.83 4.13
CA PHE A 48 8.51 3.25 3.97
C PHE A 48 9.31 2.98 5.24
N THR A 49 8.93 3.60 6.36
CA THR A 49 9.73 3.54 7.59
C THR A 49 9.84 2.12 8.16
N PHE A 50 8.71 1.43 8.36
CA PHE A 50 8.69 0.10 8.96
C PHE A 50 9.14 -0.97 7.96
N THR A 51 8.50 -1.06 6.79
CA THR A 51 8.84 -2.08 5.80
C THR A 51 10.29 -1.97 5.33
N PHE A 52 10.75 -0.81 4.85
CA PHE A 52 12.16 -0.69 4.43
C PHE A 52 13.13 -0.58 5.59
N GLY A 53 12.72 -0.10 6.76
CA GLY A 53 13.58 -0.11 7.94
C GLY A 53 13.94 -1.52 8.38
N THR A 54 12.94 -2.41 8.40
CA THR A 54 13.15 -3.84 8.65
C THR A 54 13.97 -4.50 7.55
N SER A 55 13.65 -4.25 6.27
CA SER A 55 14.39 -4.80 5.13
C SER A 55 15.84 -4.35 5.08
N TYR A 56 16.13 -3.06 5.19
CA TYR A 56 17.49 -2.52 5.14
C TYR A 56 18.32 -2.93 6.35
N GLY A 57 17.69 -3.09 7.52
CA GLY A 57 18.36 -3.72 8.67
C GLY A 57 18.83 -5.14 8.37
N ILE A 58 18.02 -5.93 7.67
CA ILE A 58 18.38 -7.28 7.22
C ILE A 58 19.50 -7.25 6.18
N ILE A 59 19.46 -6.32 5.22
CA ILE A 59 20.54 -6.17 4.23
C ILE A 59 21.87 -5.85 4.92
N ILE A 60 21.89 -4.93 5.89
CA ILE A 60 23.11 -4.61 6.63
C ILE A 60 23.60 -5.80 7.45
N GLY A 61 22.70 -6.51 8.13
CA GLY A 61 23.08 -7.71 8.88
C GLY A 61 23.70 -8.79 7.99
N LEU A 62 23.11 -9.06 6.83
CA LEU A 62 23.65 -10.02 5.86
C LEU A 62 24.97 -9.56 5.23
N TYR A 63 25.10 -8.26 4.95
CA TYR A 63 26.35 -7.68 4.46
C TYR A 63 27.48 -7.77 5.50
N ALA A 64 27.18 -7.50 6.78
CA ALA A 64 28.15 -7.64 7.87
C ALA A 64 28.64 -9.10 8.05
N LEU A 65 27.83 -10.08 7.64
CA LEU A 65 28.20 -11.49 7.61
C LEU A 65 28.91 -11.92 6.31
N GLY A 66 29.18 -10.98 5.39
CA GLY A 66 29.84 -11.26 4.11
C GLY A 66 28.98 -12.01 3.10
N LEU A 67 27.65 -12.02 3.28
CA LEU A 67 26.73 -12.77 2.43
C LEU A 67 26.23 -11.99 1.21
N ILE A 68 26.51 -10.69 1.12
CA ILE A 68 26.06 -9.80 0.05
C ILE A 68 27.28 -9.12 -0.57
N SER A 69 27.34 -9.05 -1.90
CA SER A 69 28.39 -8.35 -2.63
C SER A 69 28.37 -6.83 -2.41
N ASP A 70 29.55 -6.20 -2.40
CA ASP A 70 29.68 -4.75 -2.24
C ASP A 70 28.84 -3.99 -3.28
N PHE A 71 28.88 -4.46 -4.53
CA PHE A 71 28.17 -3.84 -5.63
C PHE A 71 26.65 -3.78 -5.39
N LEU A 72 26.03 -4.89 -5.00
CA LEU A 72 24.59 -4.92 -4.72
C LEU A 72 24.23 -4.11 -3.48
N PHE A 73 25.05 -4.19 -2.43
CA PHE A 73 24.86 -3.42 -1.21
C PHE A 73 24.83 -1.91 -1.50
N TYR A 74 25.85 -1.38 -2.16
CA TYR A 74 25.93 0.04 -2.48
C TYR A 74 24.88 0.49 -3.48
N THR A 75 24.47 -0.37 -4.42
CA THR A 75 23.41 -0.05 -5.38
C THR A 75 22.06 0.13 -4.68
N VAL A 76 21.66 -0.82 -3.83
CA VAL A 76 20.38 -0.75 -3.10
C VAL A 76 20.34 0.46 -2.16
N PHE A 77 21.40 0.67 -1.37
CA PHE A 77 21.46 1.84 -0.48
C PHE A 77 21.57 3.16 -1.26
N GLY A 78 22.26 3.17 -2.40
CA GLY A 78 22.31 4.30 -3.31
C GLY A 78 20.92 4.73 -3.79
N TYR A 79 20.08 3.75 -4.18
CA TYR A 79 18.69 4.01 -4.54
C TYR A 79 17.84 4.50 -3.36
N ALA A 80 18.02 3.94 -2.17
CA ALA A 80 17.32 4.40 -0.98
C ALA A 80 17.64 5.88 -0.66
N VAL A 81 18.92 6.25 -0.69
CA VAL A 81 19.37 7.62 -0.46
C VAL A 81 18.88 8.55 -1.57
N LEU A 82 19.00 8.14 -2.83
CA LEU A 82 18.54 8.92 -3.98
C LEU A 82 17.04 9.19 -3.91
N PHE A 83 16.24 8.19 -3.52
CA PHE A 83 14.80 8.35 -3.31
C PHE A 83 14.52 9.41 -2.24
N ILE A 84 15.16 9.33 -1.07
CA ILE A 84 14.95 10.28 0.03
C ILE A 84 15.33 11.70 -0.39
N VAL A 85 16.50 11.86 -1.03
CA VAL A 85 17.00 13.17 -1.47
C VAL A 85 16.09 13.76 -2.53
N SER A 86 15.74 12.99 -3.56
CA SER A 86 14.88 13.45 -4.66
C SER A 86 13.47 13.78 -4.20
N PHE A 87 12.87 12.92 -3.37
CA PHE A 87 11.57 13.16 -2.77
C PHE A 87 11.55 14.51 -2.03
N ARG A 88 12.53 14.75 -1.15
CA ARG A 88 12.66 16.02 -0.41
C ARG A 88 12.91 17.21 -1.32
N ALA A 89 13.80 17.08 -2.30
CA ALA A 89 14.15 18.17 -3.22
C ALA A 89 12.95 18.62 -4.05
N PHE A 90 12.16 17.68 -4.56
CA PHE A 90 11.00 17.99 -5.39
C PHE A 90 9.82 18.58 -4.60
N ILE A 91 9.70 18.30 -3.30
CA ILE A 91 8.64 18.85 -2.42
C ILE A 91 8.74 20.38 -2.23
N VAL A 92 9.93 20.95 -2.40
CA VAL A 92 10.15 22.40 -2.23
C VAL A 92 9.53 23.20 -3.37
N ARG A 93 9.22 22.56 -4.51
CA ARG A 93 8.68 23.25 -5.69
C ARG A 93 7.19 23.60 -5.55
N SER A 94 6.77 24.66 -6.25
CA SER A 94 5.39 25.13 -6.22
C SER A 94 4.42 24.15 -6.91
N PRO A 95 3.34 23.69 -6.24
CA PRO A 95 2.39 22.73 -6.80
C PRO A 95 1.37 23.33 -7.78
N ILE A 96 1.44 24.62 -8.12
CA ILE A 96 0.36 25.33 -8.83
C ILE A 96 0.03 24.72 -10.20
N ARG A 97 1.04 24.35 -11.01
CA ARG A 97 0.80 23.74 -12.33
C ARG A 97 0.14 22.37 -12.22
N LEU A 98 0.64 21.56 -11.29
CA LEU A 98 0.07 20.24 -11.00
C LEU A 98 -1.36 20.36 -10.46
N PHE A 99 -1.61 21.33 -9.58
CA PHE A 99 -2.95 21.63 -9.09
C PHE A 99 -3.91 21.96 -10.23
N LYS A 100 -3.49 22.81 -11.18
CA LYS A 100 -4.31 23.11 -12.38
C LYS A 100 -4.61 21.83 -13.16
N ALA A 101 -3.61 20.97 -13.40
CA ALA A 101 -3.81 19.71 -14.11
C ALA A 101 -4.80 18.78 -13.39
N VAL A 102 -4.62 18.57 -12.08
CA VAL A 102 -5.53 17.76 -11.26
C VAL A 102 -6.94 18.35 -11.23
N ASN A 103 -7.07 19.68 -11.12
CA ASN A 103 -8.37 20.35 -11.13
C ASN A 103 -9.09 20.19 -12.48
N VAL A 104 -8.34 20.31 -13.58
CA VAL A 104 -8.88 20.11 -14.93
C VAL A 104 -9.27 18.66 -15.19
N LEU A 105 -8.49 17.69 -14.72
CA LEU A 105 -8.74 16.28 -15.02
C LEU A 105 -9.76 15.64 -14.05
N LEU A 106 -9.57 15.83 -12.73
CA LEU A 106 -10.23 15.00 -11.71
C LEU A 106 -11.32 15.72 -10.93
N ILE A 107 -11.27 17.05 -10.84
CA ILE A 107 -12.18 17.80 -9.97
C ILE A 107 -13.37 18.33 -10.77
N PRO A 108 -14.62 18.01 -10.37
CA PRO A 108 -15.80 18.55 -11.04
C PRO A 108 -15.93 20.06 -10.82
N LYS A 109 -16.63 20.75 -11.72
CA LYS A 109 -17.02 22.16 -11.48
C LYS A 109 -17.97 22.21 -10.28
N GLY A 110 -17.79 23.14 -9.34
CA GLY A 110 -18.66 23.29 -8.16
C GLY A 110 -18.20 22.49 -6.93
N SER A 111 -19.15 22.09 -6.08
CA SER A 111 -18.87 21.45 -4.78
C SER A 111 -18.52 19.95 -4.85
N GLY A 112 -18.81 19.28 -5.97
CA GLY A 112 -18.55 17.85 -6.16
C GLY A 112 -19.54 16.92 -5.44
N ILE A 113 -20.63 17.44 -4.90
CA ILE A 113 -21.60 16.69 -4.10
C ILE A 113 -22.34 15.64 -4.95
N VAL A 114 -22.76 16.01 -6.17
CA VAL A 114 -23.47 15.11 -7.08
C VAL A 114 -22.58 13.94 -7.48
N GLU A 115 -21.34 14.24 -7.88
CA GLU A 115 -20.33 13.26 -8.25
C GLU A 115 -20.04 12.29 -7.10
N PHE A 116 -19.98 12.79 -5.86
CA PHE A 116 -19.83 11.95 -4.67
C PHE A 116 -21.00 10.97 -4.50
N TYR A 117 -22.25 11.42 -4.60
CA TYR A 117 -23.41 10.53 -4.43
C TYR A 117 -23.54 9.50 -5.56
N VAL A 118 -23.25 9.89 -6.80
CA VAL A 118 -23.17 8.95 -7.94
C VAL A 118 -22.14 7.87 -7.66
N LEU A 119 -20.95 8.28 -7.22
CA LEU A 119 -19.86 7.34 -6.95
C LEU A 119 -20.15 6.43 -5.74
N LEU A 120 -20.80 6.96 -4.70
CA LEU A 120 -21.26 6.17 -3.55
C LEU A 120 -22.28 5.11 -3.97
N CYS A 121 -23.23 5.47 -4.83
CA CYS A 121 -24.22 4.53 -5.36
C CYS A 121 -23.54 3.42 -6.18
N VAL A 122 -22.66 3.79 -7.11
CA VAL A 122 -21.87 2.82 -7.91
C VAL A 122 -21.04 1.91 -7.00
N TYR A 123 -20.41 2.45 -5.95
CA TYR A 123 -19.65 1.66 -4.99
C TYR A 123 -20.51 0.64 -4.25
N ILE A 124 -21.69 1.03 -3.75
CA ILE A 124 -22.59 0.11 -3.04
C ILE A 124 -23.08 -1.00 -3.98
N LEU A 125 -23.47 -0.64 -5.21
CA LEU A 125 -23.88 -1.62 -6.23
C LEU A 125 -22.76 -2.60 -6.57
N LEU A 126 -21.53 -2.10 -6.74
CA LEU A 126 -20.35 -2.94 -6.94
C LEU A 126 -20.08 -3.85 -5.76
N LEU A 127 -20.19 -3.35 -4.52
CA LEU A 127 -19.98 -4.15 -3.32
C LEU A 127 -21.00 -5.29 -3.22
N VAL A 128 -22.29 -5.00 -3.47
CA VAL A 128 -23.35 -6.02 -3.50
C VAL A 128 -23.07 -7.04 -4.60
N PHE A 129 -22.70 -6.59 -5.80
CA PHE A 129 -22.34 -7.48 -6.90
C PHE A 129 -21.16 -8.41 -6.54
N LEU A 130 -20.09 -7.87 -5.96
CA LEU A 130 -18.92 -8.66 -5.55
C LEU A 130 -19.28 -9.70 -4.47
N VAL A 131 -20.09 -9.33 -3.49
CA VAL A 131 -20.57 -10.27 -2.45
C VAL A 131 -21.40 -11.40 -3.07
N LEU A 132 -22.28 -11.09 -4.02
CA LEU A 132 -23.13 -12.09 -4.66
C LEU A 132 -22.34 -13.05 -5.57
N GLN A 133 -21.29 -12.58 -6.23
CA GLN A 133 -20.53 -13.38 -7.21
C GLN A 133 -19.34 -14.11 -6.61
N ILE A 134 -18.61 -13.48 -5.67
CA ILE A 134 -17.35 -14.00 -5.11
C ILE A 134 -17.58 -14.59 -3.71
N GLY A 135 -18.60 -14.11 -3.00
CA GLY A 135 -18.79 -14.38 -1.58
C GLY A 135 -17.91 -13.51 -0.68
N LEU A 136 -17.79 -13.88 0.60
CA LEU A 136 -16.90 -13.22 1.55
C LEU A 136 -15.51 -13.87 1.48
N GLY A 137 -14.46 -13.10 1.18
CA GLY A 137 -13.08 -13.59 1.09
C GLY A 137 -12.52 -14.15 2.41
N ILE A 138 -13.16 -13.88 3.56
CA ILE A 138 -12.79 -14.44 4.88
C ILE A 138 -13.09 -15.95 4.96
N THR A 139 -14.04 -16.46 4.18
CA THR A 139 -14.49 -17.87 4.21
C THR A 139 -13.93 -18.69 3.05
N ALA A 140 -12.99 -18.15 2.28
CA ALA A 140 -12.43 -18.83 1.11
C ALA A 140 -11.50 -19.98 1.51
N GLU A 141 -11.72 -21.16 0.91
CA GLU A 141 -10.86 -22.34 1.05
C GLU A 141 -9.60 -22.25 0.16
N THR A 142 -9.64 -21.46 -0.92
CA THR A 142 -8.54 -21.25 -1.86
C THR A 142 -7.88 -19.87 -1.69
N ASN A 143 -6.69 -19.68 -2.30
CA ASN A 143 -5.98 -18.40 -2.26
C ASN A 143 -6.86 -17.28 -2.87
N ARG A 144 -6.95 -16.13 -2.18
CA ARG A 144 -7.73 -14.95 -2.60
C ARG A 144 -7.46 -14.49 -4.04
N PHE A 145 -6.24 -14.71 -4.54
CA PHE A 145 -5.88 -14.34 -5.91
C PHE A 145 -6.53 -15.25 -6.95
N GLU A 146 -6.77 -16.52 -6.60
CA GLU A 146 -7.48 -17.47 -7.44
C GLU A 146 -8.99 -17.27 -7.36
N GLN A 147 -9.52 -16.95 -6.17
CA GLN A 147 -10.94 -16.65 -6.00
C GLN A 147 -11.38 -15.39 -6.78
N ASN A 148 -10.51 -14.39 -6.87
CA ASN A 148 -10.78 -13.15 -7.60
C ASN A 148 -10.52 -13.25 -9.12
N ARG A 149 -10.17 -14.43 -9.63
CA ARG A 149 -9.87 -14.64 -11.06
C ARG A 149 -11.11 -14.36 -11.91
N GLY A 150 -10.98 -13.45 -12.88
CA GLY A 150 -12.09 -13.01 -13.73
C GLY A 150 -12.82 -11.76 -13.24
N TYR A 151 -12.76 -11.44 -11.94
CA TYR A 151 -13.43 -10.26 -11.35
C TYR A 151 -12.47 -9.13 -10.92
N GLY A 152 -11.15 -9.30 -11.16
CA GLY A 152 -10.12 -8.37 -10.69
C GLY A 152 -10.32 -6.90 -11.07
N ALA A 153 -10.91 -6.60 -12.24
CA ALA A 153 -11.21 -5.22 -12.64
C ALA A 153 -12.25 -4.56 -11.72
N PHE A 154 -13.32 -5.27 -11.36
CA PHE A 154 -14.37 -4.78 -10.46
C PHE A 154 -13.83 -4.56 -9.05
N VAL A 155 -13.03 -5.51 -8.53
CA VAL A 155 -12.37 -5.39 -7.22
C VAL A 155 -11.45 -4.16 -7.18
N ARG A 156 -10.68 -3.93 -8.25
CA ARG A 156 -9.76 -2.81 -8.34
C ARG A 156 -10.46 -1.45 -8.36
N VAL A 157 -11.57 -1.34 -9.10
CA VAL A 157 -12.43 -0.13 -9.07
C VAL A 157 -13.03 0.06 -7.68
N ALA A 158 -13.61 -0.99 -7.08
CA ALA A 158 -14.21 -0.92 -5.75
C ALA A 158 -13.19 -0.46 -4.69
N ASP A 159 -11.98 -1.01 -4.71
CA ASP A 159 -10.92 -0.61 -3.80
C ASP A 159 -10.48 0.84 -4.02
N GLY A 160 -10.41 1.30 -5.27
CA GLY A 160 -10.04 2.67 -5.62
C GLY A 160 -11.05 3.68 -5.08
N VAL A 161 -12.33 3.38 -5.30
CA VAL A 161 -13.46 4.21 -4.89
C VAL A 161 -13.66 4.19 -3.37
N ARG A 162 -13.48 3.05 -2.71
CA ARG A 162 -13.59 2.90 -1.26
C ARG A 162 -12.80 3.95 -0.51
N VAL A 163 -11.52 4.10 -0.85
CA VAL A 163 -10.60 5.02 -0.16
C VAL A 163 -11.14 6.45 -0.24
N PHE A 164 -11.64 6.86 -1.42
CA PHE A 164 -12.25 8.17 -1.63
C PHE A 164 -13.55 8.34 -0.84
N VAL A 165 -14.46 7.36 -0.88
CA VAL A 165 -15.73 7.40 -0.18
C VAL A 165 -15.51 7.58 1.32
N ILE A 166 -14.61 6.80 1.91
CA ILE A 166 -14.27 6.89 3.33
C ILE A 166 -13.68 8.27 3.65
N ALA A 167 -12.73 8.77 2.84
CA ALA A 167 -12.17 10.09 3.03
C ALA A 167 -13.25 11.18 3.02
N TYR A 168 -14.13 11.18 2.01
CA TYR A 168 -15.18 12.19 1.86
C TYR A 168 -16.20 12.15 3.01
N LEU A 169 -16.67 10.95 3.39
CA LEU A 169 -17.59 10.77 4.51
C LEU A 169 -16.98 11.23 5.83
N THR A 170 -15.71 10.88 6.09
CA THR A 170 -14.98 11.36 7.27
C THR A 170 -14.90 12.88 7.30
N LEU A 171 -14.64 13.52 6.16
CA LEU A 171 -14.58 14.98 6.07
C LEU A 171 -15.94 15.65 6.29
N LEU A 172 -17.07 15.02 5.92
CA LEU A 172 -18.41 15.52 6.25
C LEU A 172 -18.66 15.55 7.76
N VAL A 173 -18.30 14.47 8.47
CA VAL A 173 -18.37 14.41 9.94
C VAL A 173 -17.50 15.49 10.56
N CYS A 174 -16.25 15.62 10.07
CA CYS A 174 -15.31 16.60 10.59
C CYS A 174 -15.78 18.04 10.36
N LYS A 175 -16.27 18.36 9.16
CA LYS A 175 -16.82 19.69 8.85
C LYS A 175 -17.93 20.08 9.82
N GLN A 176 -18.86 19.17 10.11
CA GLN A 176 -19.92 19.43 11.08
C GLN A 176 -19.38 19.68 12.48
N TRP A 177 -18.47 18.81 12.95
CA TRP A 177 -17.88 18.94 14.27
C TRP A 177 -17.21 20.30 14.46
N LEU A 178 -16.55 20.82 13.44
CA LEU A 178 -15.91 22.13 13.47
C LEU A 178 -16.91 23.27 13.54
N THR A 179 -17.97 23.21 12.74
CA THR A 179 -18.96 24.28 12.67
C THR A 179 -19.80 24.37 13.94
N TYR A 180 -20.20 23.24 14.53
CA TYR A 180 -21.20 23.22 15.60
C TYR A 180 -20.71 22.66 16.94
N ARG A 181 -19.50 22.07 16.99
CA ARG A 181 -18.92 21.40 18.19
C ARG A 181 -19.83 20.33 18.83
N ARG A 182 -20.84 19.87 18.09
CA ARG A 182 -21.79 18.84 18.49
C ARG A 182 -22.11 17.97 17.27
N LEU A 183 -22.13 16.66 17.48
CA LEU A 183 -22.60 15.70 16.49
C LEU A 183 -24.06 15.36 16.80
N GLY A 184 -24.96 15.66 15.87
CA GLY A 184 -26.31 15.11 15.93
C GLY A 184 -26.31 13.61 15.61
N ILE A 185 -27.40 12.91 15.94
CA ILE A 185 -27.55 11.46 15.73
C ILE A 185 -27.24 11.01 14.30
N LYS A 186 -27.55 11.84 13.30
CA LYS A 186 -27.23 11.60 11.88
C LYS A 186 -25.74 11.40 11.60
N TYR A 187 -24.86 12.09 12.33
CA TYR A 187 -23.40 11.96 12.15
C TYR A 187 -22.83 10.77 12.91
N TYR A 188 -23.45 10.37 14.03
CA TYR A 188 -23.11 9.09 14.66
C TYR A 188 -23.51 7.91 13.77
N ALA A 189 -24.69 7.97 13.14
CA ALA A 189 -25.08 7.00 12.11
C ALA A 189 -24.09 6.99 10.92
N LEU A 190 -23.57 8.16 10.52
CA LEU A 190 -22.56 8.25 9.46
C LEU A 190 -21.22 7.60 9.87
N ILE A 191 -20.77 7.79 11.10
CA ILE A 191 -19.56 7.13 11.63
C ILE A 191 -19.75 5.61 11.63
N PHE A 192 -20.91 5.14 12.09
CA PHE A 192 -21.25 3.71 12.04
C PHE A 192 -21.26 3.19 10.59
N PHE A 193 -21.80 3.95 9.64
CA PHE A 193 -21.79 3.60 8.24
C PHE A 193 -20.37 3.51 7.65
N ILE A 194 -19.46 4.42 8.02
CA ILE A 194 -18.04 4.35 7.62
C ILE A 194 -17.40 3.06 8.16
N LEU A 195 -17.65 2.71 9.42
CA LEU A 195 -17.15 1.49 10.04
C LEU A 195 -17.69 0.24 9.32
N LEU A 196 -18.99 0.23 8.99
CA LEU A 196 -19.62 -0.85 8.24
C LEU A 196 -18.97 -1.04 6.87
N ILE A 197 -18.73 0.05 6.13
CA ILE A 197 -18.00 -0.01 4.85
C ILE A 197 -16.61 -0.60 5.03
N ALA A 198 -15.86 -0.18 6.05
CA ALA A 198 -14.51 -0.67 6.32
C ALA A 198 -14.50 -2.18 6.62
N VAL A 199 -15.43 -2.65 7.47
CA VAL A 199 -15.55 -4.06 7.83
C VAL A 199 -15.99 -4.91 6.63
N LEU A 200 -17.07 -4.51 5.95
CA LEU A 200 -17.57 -5.24 4.78
C LEU A 200 -16.52 -5.32 3.68
N SER A 201 -15.82 -4.23 3.41
CA SER A 201 -14.79 -4.23 2.38
C SER A 201 -13.56 -5.06 2.77
N SER A 202 -13.18 -5.05 4.06
CA SER A 202 -12.15 -5.98 4.56
C SER A 202 -12.59 -7.44 4.45
N ALA A 203 -13.88 -7.72 4.62
CA ALA A 203 -14.44 -9.05 4.48
C ALA A 203 -14.47 -9.53 3.03
N VAL A 204 -14.90 -8.68 2.10
CA VAL A 204 -14.92 -8.97 0.66
C VAL A 204 -13.51 -9.20 0.12
N ASN A 205 -12.56 -8.32 0.45
CA ASN A 205 -11.19 -8.46 -0.02
C ASN A 205 -10.40 -9.61 0.63
N GLY A 206 -10.92 -10.20 1.72
CA GLY A 206 -10.18 -11.15 2.56
C GLY A 206 -8.88 -10.55 3.14
N ALA A 207 -8.71 -9.23 3.08
CA ALA A 207 -7.46 -8.55 3.37
C ALA A 207 -7.61 -7.68 4.62
N LYS A 208 -6.96 -8.12 5.71
CA LYS A 208 -6.87 -7.38 6.99
C LYS A 208 -6.37 -5.94 6.80
N PHE A 209 -5.59 -5.73 5.75
CA PHE A 209 -5.02 -4.44 5.39
C PHE A 209 -6.08 -3.39 4.96
N ALA A 210 -7.24 -3.81 4.43
CA ALA A 210 -8.30 -2.89 4.02
C ALA A 210 -8.88 -2.07 5.20
N MET A 211 -8.95 -2.67 6.39
CA MET A 211 -9.36 -1.96 7.61
C MET A 211 -8.33 -0.87 8.00
N LEU A 212 -7.03 -1.18 7.89
CA LEU A 212 -5.96 -0.22 8.13
C LEU A 212 -6.00 0.91 7.10
N GLU A 213 -6.23 0.62 5.81
CA GLU A 213 -6.40 1.64 4.77
C GLU A 213 -7.57 2.58 5.05
N ALA A 214 -8.70 2.08 5.57
CA ALA A 214 -9.83 2.91 5.96
C ALA A 214 -9.47 3.91 7.07
N LEU A 215 -8.72 3.45 8.08
CA LEU A 215 -8.21 4.31 9.16
C LEU A 215 -7.21 5.33 8.64
N TYR A 216 -6.23 4.89 7.84
CA TYR A 216 -5.25 5.80 7.23
C TYR A 216 -5.92 6.84 6.31
N SER A 217 -6.95 6.45 5.56
CA SER A 217 -7.74 7.37 4.72
C SER A 217 -8.37 8.47 5.57
N SER A 218 -8.95 8.09 6.70
CA SER A 218 -9.53 9.05 7.63
C SER A 218 -8.49 10.00 8.24
N PHE A 219 -7.34 9.48 8.72
CA PHE A 219 -6.30 10.32 9.30
C PHE A 219 -5.67 11.28 8.30
N VAL A 220 -5.34 10.80 7.10
CA VAL A 220 -4.78 11.61 6.02
C VAL A 220 -5.78 12.67 5.58
N ALA A 221 -7.04 12.32 5.33
CA ALA A 221 -8.05 13.28 4.93
C ALA A 221 -8.19 14.42 5.95
N ILE A 222 -8.31 14.09 7.24
CA ILE A 222 -8.37 15.07 8.33
C ILE A 222 -7.12 15.95 8.35
N ALA A 223 -5.93 15.35 8.26
CA ALA A 223 -4.68 16.08 8.33
C ALA A 223 -4.49 17.04 7.15
N ILE A 224 -4.89 16.65 5.94
CA ILE A 224 -4.85 17.49 4.74
C ILE A 224 -5.85 18.65 4.88
N PHE A 225 -7.10 18.33 5.27
CA PHE A 225 -8.16 19.35 5.42
C PHE A 225 -7.78 20.42 6.46
N HIS A 226 -7.12 20.03 7.54
CA HIS A 226 -6.73 20.90 8.66
C HIS A 226 -5.32 21.52 8.58
N ARG A 227 -4.52 21.20 7.55
CA ARG A 227 -3.09 21.54 7.49
C ARG A 227 -2.31 21.06 8.72
N LYS A 228 -2.19 19.74 8.86
CA LYS A 228 -1.46 19.00 9.91
C LYS A 228 -2.20 18.95 11.25
N ALA A 229 -3.28 18.19 11.30
CA ALA A 229 -3.96 17.85 12.55
C ALA A 229 -2.99 17.18 13.54
N LYS A 230 -2.94 17.69 14.77
CA LYS A 230 -2.16 17.08 15.86
C LYS A 230 -3.02 16.03 16.54
N PHE A 231 -2.77 14.77 16.22
CA PHE A 231 -3.36 13.66 16.97
C PHE A 231 -2.63 13.52 18.31
N ARG A 232 -3.34 13.12 19.37
CA ARG A 232 -2.68 12.78 20.64
C ARG A 232 -2.14 11.36 20.53
N LEU A 233 -0.91 11.15 21.00
CA LEU A 233 -0.23 9.84 20.93
C LEU A 233 -1.04 8.72 21.59
N ILE A 234 -1.79 9.02 22.65
CA ILE A 234 -2.63 8.05 23.35
C ILE A 234 -3.72 7.44 22.45
N TYR A 235 -4.35 8.24 21.58
CA TYR A 235 -5.36 7.75 20.65
C TYR A 235 -4.74 6.92 19.52
N ALA A 236 -3.54 7.29 19.08
CA ALA A 236 -2.78 6.50 18.13
C ALA A 236 -2.35 5.15 18.71
N GLY A 237 -1.89 5.14 19.96
CA GLY A 237 -1.57 3.91 20.71
C GLY A 237 -2.80 3.02 20.87
N GLY A 238 -3.97 3.59 21.16
CA GLY A 238 -5.23 2.84 21.25
C GLY A 238 -5.64 2.20 19.91
N VAL A 239 -5.56 2.94 18.80
CA VAL A 239 -5.85 2.41 17.46
C VAL A 239 -4.87 1.30 17.08
N PHE A 240 -3.57 1.49 17.37
CA PHE A 240 -2.55 0.48 17.14
C PHE A 240 -2.80 -0.78 17.98
N ALA A 241 -3.14 -0.63 19.26
CA ALA A 241 -3.45 -1.74 20.15
C ALA A 241 -4.67 -2.54 19.65
N ILE A 242 -5.74 -1.86 19.23
CA ILE A 242 -6.93 -2.51 18.65
C ILE A 242 -6.56 -3.28 17.37
N ALA A 243 -5.78 -2.65 16.47
CA ALA A 243 -5.31 -3.30 15.25
C ALA A 243 -4.41 -4.51 15.54
N LEU A 244 -3.55 -4.43 16.56
CA LEU A 244 -2.67 -5.51 16.98
C LEU A 244 -3.47 -6.67 17.58
N VAL A 245 -4.40 -6.40 18.48
CA VAL A 245 -5.30 -7.40 19.07
C VAL A 245 -6.10 -8.10 17.97
N PHE A 246 -6.65 -7.33 17.02
CA PHE A 246 -7.35 -7.90 15.87
C PHE A 246 -6.42 -8.76 14.99
N ALA A 247 -5.20 -8.31 14.71
CA ALA A 247 -4.23 -9.07 13.92
C ALA A 247 -3.84 -10.39 14.59
N LEU A 248 -3.63 -10.38 15.91
CA LEU A 248 -3.34 -11.55 16.74
C LEU A 248 -4.54 -12.51 16.79
N PHE A 249 -5.75 -11.98 16.99
CA PHE A 249 -6.98 -12.76 16.98
C PHE A 249 -7.16 -13.52 15.66
N VAL A 250 -7.06 -12.83 14.52
CA VAL A 250 -7.21 -13.50 13.22
C VAL A 250 -6.00 -14.39 12.89
N LEU A 251 -4.80 -14.11 13.44
CA LEU A 251 -3.68 -15.05 13.33
C LEU A 251 -3.95 -16.33 14.11
N SER A 252 -4.52 -16.23 15.32
CA SER A 252 -4.92 -17.38 16.14
C SER A 252 -5.92 -18.26 15.41
N ILE A 253 -6.99 -17.68 14.84
CA ILE A 253 -7.98 -18.44 14.05
C ILE A 253 -7.33 -19.14 12.86
N ASN A 254 -6.40 -18.46 12.16
CA ASN A 254 -5.73 -19.07 11.01
C ASN A 254 -4.82 -20.23 11.42
N LEU A 255 -4.19 -20.17 12.59
CA LEU A 255 -3.35 -21.26 13.11
C LEU A 255 -4.20 -22.46 13.52
N GLU A 256 -5.32 -22.21 14.22
CA GLU A 256 -6.28 -23.27 14.58
C GLU A 256 -6.83 -23.97 13.33
N LYS A 257 -7.20 -23.22 12.28
CA LYS A 257 -7.66 -23.79 11.00
C LYS A 257 -6.56 -24.54 10.25
N ALA A 258 -5.30 -24.16 10.42
CA ALA A 258 -4.16 -24.82 9.77
C ALA A 258 -3.70 -26.09 10.52
N GLY A 259 -4.42 -26.52 11.57
CA GLY A 259 -4.09 -27.71 12.35
C GLY A 259 -2.86 -27.55 13.24
N PHE A 260 -2.40 -26.32 13.48
CA PHE A 260 -1.35 -26.07 14.47
C PHE A 260 -1.97 -26.09 15.87
N ASP A 261 -1.70 -27.15 16.62
CA ASP A 261 -2.11 -27.26 18.03
C ASP A 261 -1.45 -26.17 18.89
N LYS A 262 -2.17 -25.75 19.94
CA LYS A 262 -1.70 -24.74 20.91
C LYS A 262 -0.44 -25.17 21.68
N ASP A 263 -0.10 -26.47 21.63
CA ASP A 263 1.06 -27.08 22.29
C ASP A 263 2.26 -27.30 21.34
N SER A 264 2.14 -26.90 20.07
CA SER A 264 3.26 -26.96 19.13
C SER A 264 4.43 -26.09 19.63
N GLN A 265 5.66 -26.61 19.55
CA GLN A 265 6.85 -25.86 19.93
C GLN A 265 7.30 -24.94 18.77
N PRO A 266 7.79 -23.73 19.07
CA PRO A 266 8.44 -22.86 18.08
C PRO A 266 9.63 -23.58 17.42
N THR A 267 9.87 -23.30 16.13
CA THR A 267 10.93 -23.97 15.36
C THR A 267 12.29 -23.30 15.52
N TYR A 268 12.30 -21.99 15.78
CA TYR A 268 13.52 -21.18 15.83
C TYR A 268 13.73 -20.45 17.17
N MET A 269 12.68 -20.35 18.00
CA MET A 269 12.73 -19.67 19.29
C MET A 269 12.48 -20.64 20.46
N ASP A 270 13.47 -21.45 20.83
CA ASP A 270 13.34 -22.44 21.92
C ASP A 270 12.75 -21.83 23.21
N GLY A 271 11.68 -22.46 23.73
CA GLY A 271 10.96 -22.00 24.92
C GLY A 271 10.04 -20.78 24.72
N GLY A 272 9.91 -20.28 23.48
CA GLY A 272 9.04 -19.17 23.11
C GLY A 272 7.60 -19.57 22.75
N SER A 273 6.81 -18.59 22.28
CA SER A 273 5.45 -18.82 21.78
C SER A 273 5.43 -18.91 20.26
N VAL A 274 4.77 -19.94 19.71
CA VAL A 274 4.53 -20.07 18.25
C VAL A 274 3.84 -18.85 17.67
N LEU A 275 2.94 -18.21 18.41
CA LEU A 275 2.24 -17.01 17.94
C LEU A 275 3.22 -15.86 17.71
N VAL A 276 4.19 -15.68 18.62
CA VAL A 276 5.23 -14.65 18.55
C VAL A 276 6.20 -14.96 17.42
N GLU A 277 6.67 -16.22 17.31
CA GLU A 277 7.55 -16.63 16.21
C GLU A 277 6.88 -16.38 14.85
N ARG A 278 5.62 -16.80 14.67
CA ARG A 278 4.87 -16.57 13.42
C ARG A 278 4.65 -15.08 13.12
N LEU A 279 4.46 -14.25 14.15
CA LEU A 279 4.41 -12.80 13.97
C LEU A 279 5.76 -12.25 13.51
N MET A 280 6.87 -12.68 14.13
CA MET A 280 8.21 -12.29 13.72
C MET A 280 8.50 -12.72 12.29
N LEU A 281 8.22 -13.97 11.92
CA LEU A 281 8.37 -14.48 10.56
C LEU A 281 7.57 -13.66 9.54
N ARG A 282 6.38 -13.14 9.91
CA ARG A 282 5.63 -12.20 9.04
C ARG A 282 6.31 -10.85 8.88
N VAL A 283 6.91 -10.32 9.95
CA VAL A 283 7.69 -9.07 9.87
C VAL A 283 8.95 -9.29 9.01
N LEU A 284 9.65 -10.41 9.19
CA LEU A 284 10.79 -10.79 8.35
C LEU A 284 10.38 -11.02 6.90
N GLY A 285 9.15 -11.48 6.65
CA GLY A 285 8.56 -11.60 5.33
C GLY A 285 8.55 -10.28 4.54
N ASN A 286 8.63 -9.11 5.18
CA ASN A 286 8.83 -7.84 4.46
C ASN A 286 10.15 -7.81 3.65
N ALA A 287 11.15 -8.56 4.12
CA ALA A 287 12.49 -8.59 3.55
C ALA A 287 12.75 -9.82 2.68
N ASP A 288 11.73 -10.63 2.41
CA ASP A 288 11.79 -11.88 1.66
C ASP A 288 12.61 -11.80 0.38
N LYS A 289 12.31 -10.84 -0.50
CA LYS A 289 13.09 -10.66 -1.72
C LYS A 289 14.57 -10.37 -1.46
N TYR A 290 14.93 -9.67 -0.38
CA TYR A 290 16.31 -9.24 -0.20
C TYR A 290 17.16 -10.41 0.25
N PHE A 291 16.71 -11.20 1.23
CA PHE A 291 17.46 -12.38 1.66
C PHE A 291 17.38 -13.53 0.66
N LEU A 292 16.36 -13.59 -0.19
CA LEU A 292 16.27 -14.58 -1.28
C LEU A 292 17.14 -14.20 -2.49
N THR A 293 17.26 -12.91 -2.83
CA THR A 293 17.88 -12.49 -4.11
C THR A 293 19.25 -11.85 -3.99
N LEU A 294 19.60 -11.19 -2.87
CA LEU A 294 20.90 -10.53 -2.74
C LEU A 294 22.04 -11.51 -2.45
N PRO A 295 21.89 -12.52 -1.57
CA PRO A 295 22.98 -13.45 -1.33
C PRO A 295 23.34 -14.28 -2.57
N ASN A 296 24.64 -14.45 -2.81
CA ASN A 296 25.18 -15.15 -3.99
C ASN A 296 24.72 -14.57 -5.34
N ASP A 297 24.40 -13.27 -5.35
CA ASP A 297 23.98 -12.48 -6.50
C ASP A 297 22.85 -13.15 -7.31
N VAL A 298 21.93 -13.81 -6.61
CA VAL A 298 20.81 -14.55 -7.21
C VAL A 298 19.94 -13.63 -8.08
N ILE A 299 19.80 -12.37 -7.70
CA ILE A 299 19.08 -11.35 -8.47
C ILE A 299 19.57 -11.23 -9.92
N ASP A 300 20.85 -11.44 -10.18
CA ASP A 300 21.42 -11.33 -11.52
C ASP A 300 21.07 -12.54 -12.38
N LYS A 301 20.84 -13.69 -11.75
CA LYS A 301 20.48 -14.96 -12.39
C LYS A 301 18.99 -15.06 -12.77
N LEU A 302 18.14 -14.19 -12.23
CA LEU A 302 16.69 -14.23 -12.49
C LEU A 302 16.35 -13.78 -13.91
N GLU A 303 15.40 -14.45 -14.57
CA GLU A 303 14.91 -14.04 -15.88
C GLU A 303 13.66 -13.16 -15.76
N THR A 304 13.67 -11.98 -16.37
CA THR A 304 12.55 -11.03 -16.28
C THR A 304 12.00 -10.66 -17.64
N ASP A 305 10.69 -10.42 -17.69
CA ASP A 305 10.01 -9.89 -18.88
C ASP A 305 10.42 -8.47 -19.22
N ALA A 306 10.08 -8.06 -20.44
CA ALA A 306 10.14 -6.67 -20.84
C ALA A 306 9.33 -5.75 -19.90
N LEU A 307 9.89 -4.56 -19.65
CA LEU A 307 9.35 -3.57 -18.73
C LEU A 307 7.87 -3.22 -18.98
N TRP A 308 7.49 -3.07 -20.24
CA TRP A 308 6.12 -2.69 -20.63
C TRP A 308 5.10 -3.78 -20.26
N VAL A 309 5.48 -5.07 -20.32
CA VAL A 309 4.63 -6.19 -19.90
C VAL A 309 4.34 -6.08 -18.41
N ARG A 310 5.34 -5.66 -17.61
CA ARG A 310 5.20 -5.49 -16.16
C ARG A 310 4.24 -4.38 -15.79
N PHE A 311 4.31 -3.23 -16.46
CA PHE A 311 3.38 -2.14 -16.19
C PHE A 311 1.96 -2.41 -16.72
N LEU A 312 1.82 -3.17 -17.81
CA LEU A 312 0.51 -3.52 -18.36
C LEU A 312 -0.17 -4.68 -17.60
N SER A 313 0.59 -5.60 -17.00
CA SER A 313 0.04 -6.78 -16.33
C SER A 313 -0.99 -6.44 -15.24
N PRO A 314 -0.73 -5.50 -14.30
CA PRO A 314 -1.73 -5.06 -13.34
C PRO A 314 -2.91 -4.31 -13.98
N VAL A 315 -2.69 -3.65 -15.12
CA VAL A 315 -3.70 -2.83 -15.83
C VAL A 315 -4.71 -3.70 -16.59
N VAL A 316 -4.22 -4.62 -17.42
CA VAL A 316 -5.00 -5.49 -18.32
C VAL A 316 -5.41 -6.80 -17.63
N GLY A 317 -4.67 -7.21 -16.61
CA GLY A 317 -4.80 -8.50 -15.94
C GLY A 317 -3.83 -9.54 -16.51
N SER A 318 -3.08 -10.19 -15.61
CA SER A 318 -2.02 -11.13 -15.98
C SER A 318 -2.52 -12.32 -16.82
N THR A 319 -3.74 -12.81 -16.58
CA THR A 319 -4.33 -13.92 -17.35
C THR A 319 -4.64 -13.50 -18.79
N MET A 320 -5.22 -12.32 -18.99
CA MET A 320 -5.51 -11.77 -20.32
C MET A 320 -4.22 -11.52 -21.09
N LEU A 321 -3.22 -10.92 -20.44
CA LEU A 321 -1.94 -10.64 -21.06
C LEU A 321 -1.17 -11.93 -21.40
N SER A 322 -1.18 -12.92 -20.51
CA SER A 322 -0.56 -14.24 -20.76
C SER A 322 -1.16 -14.95 -21.97
N LYS A 323 -2.49 -14.92 -22.11
CA LYS A 323 -3.18 -15.48 -23.29
C LYS A 323 -2.78 -14.79 -24.60
N ARG A 324 -2.57 -13.47 -24.58
CA ARG A 324 -2.19 -12.70 -25.78
C ARG A 324 -0.72 -12.88 -26.15
N LEU A 325 0.16 -13.03 -25.17
CA LEU A 325 1.60 -13.15 -25.41
C LEU A 325 2.06 -14.61 -25.59
N GLY A 326 1.22 -15.59 -25.28
CA GLY A 326 1.52 -17.01 -25.47
C GLY A 326 2.39 -17.64 -24.38
N TYR A 327 2.62 -16.94 -23.27
CA TYR A 327 3.39 -17.43 -22.12
C TYR A 327 2.86 -16.88 -20.79
N THR A 328 3.20 -17.53 -19.67
CA THR A 328 2.75 -17.13 -18.34
C THR A 328 3.52 -15.92 -17.81
N VAL A 329 2.96 -14.72 -18.00
CA VAL A 329 3.56 -13.45 -17.56
C VAL A 329 3.85 -13.43 -16.06
N ASN A 330 3.06 -14.11 -15.23
CA ASN A 330 3.32 -14.15 -13.79
C ASN A 330 4.66 -14.83 -13.45
N ASN A 331 5.15 -15.75 -14.28
CA ASN A 331 6.38 -16.48 -14.01
C ASN A 331 7.63 -15.60 -14.09
N PHE A 332 7.63 -14.55 -14.91
CA PHE A 332 8.79 -13.66 -15.10
C PHE A 332 8.77 -12.41 -14.19
N ASN A 333 7.97 -12.44 -13.12
CA ASN A 333 8.07 -11.45 -12.04
C ASN A 333 9.29 -11.78 -11.18
N VAL A 334 10.14 -10.80 -10.85
CA VAL A 334 11.31 -10.97 -9.97
C VAL A 334 10.97 -11.71 -8.69
N GLY A 335 9.86 -11.38 -8.05
CA GLY A 335 9.37 -12.07 -6.87
C GLY A 335 9.12 -13.56 -7.09
N ARG A 336 8.41 -13.87 -8.18
CA ARG A 336 8.09 -15.24 -8.56
C ARG A 336 9.34 -16.03 -8.93
N GLN A 337 10.24 -15.41 -9.69
CA GLN A 337 11.52 -15.99 -10.10
C GLN A 337 12.42 -16.28 -8.90
N ALA A 338 12.49 -15.36 -7.93
CA ALA A 338 13.23 -15.58 -6.69
C ALA A 338 12.74 -16.82 -5.94
N LEU A 339 11.43 -17.05 -5.93
CA LEU A 339 10.84 -18.24 -5.30
C LEU A 339 11.12 -19.50 -6.13
N LEU A 340 10.90 -19.45 -7.45
CA LEU A 340 11.14 -20.57 -8.37
C LEU A 340 12.61 -21.00 -8.41
N TYR A 341 13.55 -20.08 -8.16
CA TYR A 341 14.98 -20.39 -8.07
C TYR A 341 15.29 -21.41 -6.96
N TYR A 342 14.61 -21.31 -5.81
CA TYR A 342 14.80 -22.25 -4.69
C TYR A 342 13.78 -23.39 -4.69
N PHE A 343 12.61 -23.17 -5.29
CA PHE A 343 11.49 -24.12 -5.31
C PHE A 343 10.93 -24.22 -6.74
N PRO A 344 11.59 -24.98 -7.65
CA PRO A 344 11.20 -25.06 -9.06
C PRO A 344 9.78 -25.60 -9.27
N ASP A 345 9.35 -26.53 -8.43
CA ASP A 345 8.05 -27.21 -8.53
C ASP A 345 6.90 -26.44 -7.85
N HIS A 346 7.12 -25.18 -7.46
CA HIS A 346 6.08 -24.42 -6.75
C HIS A 346 4.97 -23.96 -7.69
N GLU A 347 3.84 -24.69 -7.70
CA GLU A 347 2.74 -24.45 -8.65
C GLU A 347 1.86 -23.21 -8.32
N ILE A 348 1.72 -22.85 -7.03
CA ILE A 348 0.79 -21.80 -6.59
C ILE A 348 1.27 -20.42 -7.04
N SER A 349 0.43 -19.64 -7.71
CA SER A 349 0.79 -18.28 -8.14
C SER A 349 1.12 -17.35 -6.96
N GLY A 350 2.31 -16.74 -6.99
CA GLY A 350 2.77 -15.81 -5.95
C GLY A 350 4.28 -15.79 -5.77
N GLY A 351 4.79 -14.70 -5.22
CA GLY A 351 6.19 -14.51 -4.85
C GLY A 351 6.37 -13.19 -4.10
N PRO A 352 7.54 -12.99 -3.45
CA PRO A 352 7.94 -11.73 -2.84
C PRO A 352 7.60 -10.49 -3.68
N THR A 353 7.06 -9.44 -3.08
CA THR A 353 6.82 -8.18 -3.82
C THR A 353 8.14 -7.49 -4.14
N SER A 354 8.32 -6.99 -5.36
CA SER A 354 9.57 -6.36 -5.80
C SER A 354 9.58 -4.88 -5.44
N HIS A 355 10.20 -4.55 -4.31
CA HIS A 355 10.32 -3.17 -3.86
C HIS A 355 11.03 -2.31 -4.92
N PHE A 356 10.78 -1.01 -4.86
CA PHE A 356 11.19 -0.06 -5.88
C PHE A 356 12.69 -0.08 -6.21
N ASP A 357 13.54 -0.41 -5.23
CA ASP A 357 15.00 -0.46 -5.37
C ASP A 357 15.45 -1.67 -6.19
N LEU A 358 15.03 -2.88 -5.83
CA LEU A 358 15.32 -4.09 -6.59
C LEU A 358 14.59 -4.12 -7.94
N PHE A 359 13.40 -3.54 -8.01
CA PHE A 359 12.71 -3.33 -9.28
C PHE A 359 13.50 -2.40 -10.20
N ALA A 360 14.02 -1.28 -9.66
CA ALA A 360 14.86 -0.36 -10.41
C ALA A 360 16.10 -1.07 -10.96
N TYR A 361 16.81 -1.78 -10.08
CA TYR A 361 18.01 -2.52 -10.46
C TYR A 361 17.71 -3.56 -11.54
N LYS A 362 16.71 -4.42 -11.33
CA LYS A 362 16.51 -5.56 -12.23
C LYS A 362 15.92 -5.17 -13.58
N TYR A 363 14.99 -4.23 -13.63
CA TYR A 363 14.31 -3.87 -14.88
C TYR A 363 14.98 -2.72 -15.65
N PHE A 364 15.73 -1.86 -14.99
CA PHE A 364 16.39 -0.71 -15.61
C PHE A 364 17.93 -0.78 -15.52
N GLY A 365 18.48 -1.80 -14.86
CA GLY A 365 19.90 -1.87 -14.57
C GLY A 365 20.33 -0.80 -13.56
N VAL A 366 21.64 -0.56 -13.46
CA VAL A 366 22.18 0.49 -12.60
C VAL A 366 21.74 1.86 -13.12
N TYR A 367 22.22 2.28 -14.29
CA TYR A 367 22.10 3.68 -14.74
C TYR A 367 20.65 4.16 -14.91
N PHE A 368 19.79 3.41 -15.60
CA PHE A 368 18.38 3.82 -15.75
C PHE A 368 17.57 3.57 -14.46
N GLY A 369 18.06 2.74 -13.53
CA GLY A 369 17.48 2.60 -12.21
C GLY A 369 17.52 3.90 -11.41
N TRP A 370 18.59 4.70 -11.52
CA TRP A 370 18.65 6.05 -10.93
C TRP A 370 17.53 6.95 -11.46
N VAL A 371 17.29 6.91 -12.78
CA VAL A 371 16.23 7.69 -13.43
C VAL A 371 14.85 7.27 -12.90
N TRP A 372 14.61 5.97 -12.77
CA TRP A 372 13.36 5.46 -12.21
C TRP A 372 13.15 5.91 -10.76
N VAL A 373 14.20 5.85 -9.93
CA VAL A 373 14.13 6.28 -8.52
C VAL A 373 13.90 7.79 -8.39
N LEU A 374 14.52 8.60 -9.25
CA LEU A 374 14.23 10.04 -9.34
C LEU A 374 12.78 10.30 -9.73
N PHE A 375 12.27 9.54 -10.72
CA PHE A 375 10.88 9.62 -11.15
C PHE A 375 9.90 9.24 -10.03
N SER A 376 10.17 8.16 -9.29
CA SER A 376 9.31 7.76 -8.18
C SER A 376 9.31 8.82 -7.07
N GLY A 377 10.47 9.35 -6.70
CA GLY A 377 10.60 10.48 -5.76
C GLY A 377 9.83 11.72 -6.22
N PHE A 378 9.86 12.03 -7.52
CA PHE A 378 9.08 13.12 -8.11
C PHE A 378 7.57 12.89 -8.01
N VAL A 379 7.07 11.69 -8.32
CA VAL A 379 5.64 11.36 -8.23
C VAL A 379 5.11 11.54 -6.81
N PHE A 380 5.81 11.00 -5.80
CA PHE A 380 5.41 11.16 -4.41
C PHE A 380 5.47 12.63 -3.96
N ALA A 381 6.52 13.35 -4.36
CA ALA A 381 6.66 14.77 -4.05
C ALA A 381 5.51 15.62 -4.62
N CYS A 382 5.05 15.28 -5.83
CA CYS A 382 3.91 15.90 -6.49
C CYS A 382 2.62 15.72 -5.67
N ILE A 383 2.32 14.48 -5.26
CA ILE A 383 1.11 14.17 -4.48
C ILE A 383 1.14 14.86 -3.12
N VAL A 384 2.27 14.81 -2.40
CA VAL A 384 2.41 15.50 -1.11
C VAL A 384 2.28 17.01 -1.27
N SER A 385 2.81 17.60 -2.35
CA SER A 385 2.72 19.04 -2.56
C SER A 385 1.28 19.49 -2.81
N LEU A 386 0.44 18.67 -3.46
CA LEU A 386 -1.00 18.92 -3.62
C LEU A 386 -1.74 18.96 -2.28
N SER A 387 -1.30 18.17 -1.29
CA SER A 387 -1.94 18.15 0.04
C SER A 387 -1.95 19.53 0.72
N ARG A 388 -0.98 20.39 0.41
CA ARG A 388 -0.89 21.76 0.95
C ARG A 388 -2.01 22.68 0.45
N LEU A 389 -2.63 22.33 -0.68
CA LEU A 389 -3.69 23.09 -1.34
C LEU A 389 -5.10 22.57 -1.02
N GLY A 390 -5.24 21.48 -0.26
CA GLY A 390 -6.54 20.84 -0.04
C GLY A 390 -7.46 21.51 0.97
N THR A 391 -6.99 22.49 1.72
CA THR A 391 -7.73 23.12 2.81
C THR A 391 -9.09 23.66 2.36
N GLY A 392 -10.16 23.23 3.04
CA GLY A 392 -11.52 23.74 2.83
C GLY A 392 -12.33 23.09 1.72
N ASN A 393 -11.72 22.34 0.79
CA ASN A 393 -12.44 21.62 -0.27
C ASN A 393 -12.50 20.12 0.03
N LEU A 394 -13.70 19.61 0.33
CA LEU A 394 -13.93 18.20 0.70
C LEU A 394 -13.57 17.24 -0.45
N TYR A 395 -14.04 17.53 -1.66
CA TYR A 395 -13.83 16.67 -2.83
C TYR A 395 -12.35 16.61 -3.21
N PHE A 396 -11.70 17.76 -3.32
CA PHE A 396 -10.28 17.82 -3.62
C PHE A 396 -9.43 17.13 -2.54
N THR A 397 -9.73 17.36 -1.26
CA THR A 397 -9.02 16.68 -0.17
C THR A 397 -9.16 15.17 -0.26
N ALA A 398 -10.36 14.67 -0.54
CA ALA A 398 -10.61 13.25 -0.70
C ALA A 398 -9.85 12.67 -1.91
N ILE A 399 -9.79 13.37 -3.06
CA ILE A 399 -8.98 12.94 -4.21
C ILE A 399 -7.49 12.87 -3.86
N VAL A 400 -6.93 13.91 -3.23
CA VAL A 400 -5.51 13.91 -2.86
C VAL A 400 -5.19 12.82 -1.84
N THR A 401 -6.10 12.58 -0.88
CA THR A 401 -5.99 11.47 0.08
C THR A 401 -5.94 10.13 -0.64
N THR A 402 -6.84 9.91 -1.61
CA THR A 402 -6.88 8.70 -2.42
C THR A 402 -5.61 8.53 -3.25
N LEU A 403 -5.13 9.58 -3.92
CA LEU A 403 -3.88 9.55 -4.67
C LEU A 403 -2.68 9.21 -3.78
N TRP A 404 -2.62 9.77 -2.56
CA TRP A 404 -1.55 9.47 -1.61
C TRP A 404 -1.56 8.01 -1.20
N LEU A 405 -2.70 7.51 -0.71
CA LEU A 405 -2.83 6.13 -0.26
C LEU A 405 -2.61 5.11 -1.38
N ARG A 406 -3.15 5.37 -2.57
CA ARG A 406 -3.01 4.49 -3.72
C ARG A 406 -1.63 4.56 -4.38
N GLY A 407 -0.91 5.65 -4.18
CA GLY A 407 0.47 5.79 -4.63
C GLY A 407 1.48 5.05 -3.76
N LEU A 408 1.27 4.94 -2.44
CA LEU A 408 2.23 4.31 -1.51
C LEU A 408 2.62 2.86 -1.87
N PRO A 409 1.70 1.99 -2.34
CA PRO A 409 2.06 0.67 -2.87
C PRO A 409 3.14 0.68 -3.96
N MET A 410 3.36 1.80 -4.66
CA MET A 410 4.43 1.92 -5.67
C MET A 410 5.84 1.75 -5.07
N LEU A 411 6.00 1.95 -3.76
CA LEU A 411 7.25 1.63 -3.06
C LEU A 411 7.45 0.11 -2.94
N LEU A 412 6.38 -0.64 -2.67
CA LEU A 412 6.46 -2.09 -2.46
C LEU A 412 6.43 -2.87 -3.77
N GLU A 413 5.64 -2.41 -4.73
CA GLU A 413 5.47 -3.03 -6.04
C GLU A 413 5.18 -1.92 -7.07
N PRO A 414 6.22 -1.38 -7.73
CA PRO A 414 6.10 -0.24 -8.65
C PRO A 414 5.02 -0.36 -9.72
N SER A 415 4.91 -1.54 -10.32
CA SER A 415 3.93 -1.83 -11.38
C SER A 415 2.50 -1.69 -10.87
N VAL A 416 2.21 -2.25 -9.69
CA VAL A 416 0.89 -2.22 -9.06
C VAL A 416 0.54 -0.82 -8.55
N GLY A 417 1.47 -0.13 -7.90
CA GLY A 417 1.24 1.23 -7.43
C GLY A 417 0.98 2.22 -8.55
N PHE A 418 1.73 2.11 -9.67
CA PHE A 418 1.47 2.92 -10.86
C PHE A 418 0.07 2.66 -11.42
N ALA A 419 -0.33 1.39 -11.50
CA ALA A 419 -1.66 0.99 -11.96
C ALA A 419 -2.76 1.58 -11.06
N TYR A 420 -2.59 1.61 -9.74
CA TYR A 420 -3.55 2.20 -8.82
C TYR A 420 -3.66 3.73 -8.96
N ILE A 421 -2.56 4.44 -9.19
CA ILE A 421 -2.61 5.89 -9.49
C ILE A 421 -3.39 6.11 -10.79
N LEU A 422 -3.12 5.31 -11.81
CA LEU A 422 -3.80 5.39 -13.10
C LEU A 422 -5.31 5.14 -12.97
N ASP A 423 -5.73 4.18 -12.16
CA ASP A 423 -7.16 3.94 -11.91
C ASP A 423 -7.86 5.15 -11.33
N VAL A 424 -7.24 5.80 -10.34
CA VAL A 424 -7.80 7.02 -9.75
C VAL A 424 -7.94 8.08 -10.84
N VAL A 425 -6.93 8.28 -11.69
CA VAL A 425 -7.02 9.24 -12.78
C VAL A 425 -8.15 8.90 -13.75
N ILE A 426 -8.25 7.64 -14.19
CA ILE A 426 -9.28 7.19 -15.15
C ILE A 426 -10.68 7.29 -14.56
N ILE A 427 -10.92 6.71 -13.37
CA ILE A 427 -12.25 6.66 -12.72
C ILE A 427 -12.79 8.07 -12.50
N PHE A 428 -12.00 8.97 -11.94
CA PHE A 428 -12.47 10.32 -11.62
C PHE A 428 -12.59 11.22 -12.86
N SER A 429 -11.74 11.03 -13.87
CA SER A 429 -11.90 11.72 -15.16
C SER A 429 -13.19 11.28 -15.86
N LEU A 430 -13.49 9.97 -15.89
CA LEU A 430 -14.72 9.43 -16.45
C LEU A 430 -15.95 9.89 -15.66
N LEU A 431 -15.90 9.84 -14.33
CA LEU A 431 -16.98 10.34 -13.47
C LEU A 431 -17.29 11.80 -13.76
N LYS A 432 -16.24 12.64 -13.86
CA LYS A 432 -16.39 14.05 -14.22
C LYS A 432 -17.05 14.23 -15.58
N LEU A 433 -16.61 13.49 -16.60
CA LEU A 433 -17.20 13.56 -17.95
C LEU A 433 -18.67 13.16 -17.95
N VAL A 434 -19.02 12.06 -17.30
CA VAL A 434 -20.42 11.57 -17.21
C VAL A 434 -21.29 12.56 -16.44
N CYS A 435 -20.82 13.07 -15.31
CA CYS A 435 -21.59 14.03 -14.50
C CYS A 435 -21.67 15.43 -15.11
N CYS A 436 -20.78 15.79 -16.05
CA CYS A 436 -20.93 17.00 -16.85
C CYS A 436 -22.14 16.95 -17.79
N LEU A 437 -22.61 15.76 -18.17
CA LEU A 437 -23.81 15.57 -19.00
C LEU A 437 -25.11 15.62 -18.19
N LEU A 438 -25.04 15.53 -16.86
CA LEU A 438 -26.21 15.61 -16.00
C LEU A 438 -26.67 17.07 -15.87
N PRO A 439 -27.99 17.35 -15.97
CA PRO A 439 -28.51 18.69 -15.81
C PRO A 439 -28.21 19.19 -14.38
N ARG A 440 -27.38 20.23 -14.30
CA ARG A 440 -27.08 20.89 -13.03
C ARG A 440 -28.14 21.96 -12.81
N LYS A 441 -28.83 21.92 -11.68
CA LYS A 441 -29.44 23.14 -11.17
C LYS A 441 -28.28 24.12 -10.99
N THR A 442 -28.26 25.19 -11.79
CA THR A 442 -27.48 26.37 -11.48
C THR A 442 -27.89 26.78 -10.08
N ASP A 443 -27.02 26.54 -9.11
CA ASP A 443 -27.12 27.18 -7.80
C ASP A 443 -27.12 28.67 -8.10
N VAL A 444 -28.32 29.27 -8.07
CA VAL A 444 -28.51 30.70 -8.17
C VAL A 444 -27.74 31.29 -7.00
N GLU A 445 -26.75 32.12 -7.32
CA GLU A 445 -25.99 32.92 -6.35
C GLU A 445 -26.97 33.54 -5.35
N LYS A 446 -26.78 33.23 -4.07
CA LYS A 446 -27.24 34.05 -2.95
C LYS A 446 -26.09 34.25 -1.98
#